data_AF-A0A517S988-F1
#
_entry.id   AF-A0A517S988-F1
#
_cell.length_a   1.000
_cell.length_b   1.000
_cell.length_c   1.000
_cell.angle_alpha   90.00
_cell.angle_beta   90.00
_cell.angle_gamma   90.00
#
_symmetry.space_group_name_H-M   'P 1'
#
loop_
_entity.id
_entity.type
_entity.pdbx_description
1 polymer ?
#
loop_
_entity_poly.entity_id
_entity_poly.type
_entity_poly.pdbx_seq_one_letter_code
_entity_poly.pdbx_strand_id
1 'polypeptide(L)'
;MPVCVFGLLVALILPAVRQARETARRTQARNNFKQWGLAVQNYADVYRVLPLGASVDADGVAHHGWPTRLIPFLAATPLYNMIDMNRPWDSPVNEPFMRESLWCEHSPFITAPLVSPEGYPLIHHAANPNVMHRNHCVTFDDMTAGTSETFLIGEAGGDFLPWGYPFNWRRLGDAINNSPAGYGLPGRAVTYVVMADGSVESLSPEIDPRLLKILSSAPPVATAEQADLPPRPEKFRSTGATWERPGVGSYRADVRIHPETQEILISIHADKGSNPDDPPTPGNIQSVVVTQYPKCTSLSVPIPLNRSLATVLSRLPDLAHLESQRVDDVEDVSSILKTWTKLTSLRFHGISDANFERLQRELPAVRILRDRS
;
A
#
# COMPACT_ATOMS: atom_id res chain seq x y z
N MET A 1 -42.14 15.70 -17.04
CA MET A 1 -42.18 16.11 -15.62
C MET A 1 -41.72 15.01 -14.65
N PRO A 2 -42.24 13.76 -14.64
CA PRO A 2 -41.85 12.77 -13.61
C PRO A 2 -40.39 12.27 -13.72
N VAL A 3 -39.84 12.14 -14.94
CA VAL A 3 -38.45 11.69 -15.16
C VAL A 3 -37.43 12.65 -14.55
N CYS A 4 -37.70 13.96 -14.54
CA CYS A 4 -36.83 14.99 -13.96
C CYS A 4 -36.74 14.89 -12.43
N VAL A 5 -37.82 14.50 -11.76
CA VAL A 5 -37.86 14.34 -10.30
C VAL A 5 -37.06 13.11 -9.86
N PHE A 6 -37.20 11.98 -10.57
CA PHE A 6 -36.40 10.78 -10.30
C PHE A 6 -34.90 11.01 -10.53
N GLY A 7 -34.51 11.71 -11.60
CA GLY A 7 -33.11 12.05 -11.85
C GLY A 7 -32.49 12.94 -10.76
N LEU A 8 -33.25 13.91 -10.25
CA LEU A 8 -32.82 14.78 -9.14
C LEU A 8 -32.62 13.98 -7.84
N LEU A 9 -33.55 13.07 -7.52
CA LEU A 9 -33.44 12.21 -6.34
C LEU A 9 -32.20 11.32 -6.40
N VAL A 10 -31.92 10.67 -7.54
CA VAL A 10 -30.71 9.85 -7.73
C VAL A 10 -29.43 10.69 -7.63
N ALA A 11 -29.43 11.90 -8.18
CA ALA A 11 -28.29 12.82 -8.10
C ALA A 11 -27.97 13.24 -6.65
N LEU A 12 -28.98 13.38 -5.79
CA LEU A 12 -28.81 13.69 -4.36
C LEU A 12 -28.41 12.46 -3.53
N ILE A 13 -28.81 11.25 -3.95
CA ILE A 13 -28.49 10.00 -3.26
C ILE A 13 -27.02 9.59 -3.48
N LEU A 14 -26.45 9.82 -4.67
CA LEU A 14 -25.10 9.34 -5.00
C LEU A 14 -23.98 9.93 -4.11
N PRO A 15 -23.95 11.24 -3.77
CA PRO A 15 -23.02 11.79 -2.78
C PRO A 15 -23.19 11.17 -1.39
N ALA A 16 -24.44 10.99 -0.94
CA ALA A 16 -24.75 10.42 0.37
C ALA A 16 -24.29 8.95 0.46
N VAL A 17 -24.52 8.14 -0.57
CA VAL A 17 -24.06 6.74 -0.63
C VAL A 17 -22.53 6.65 -0.61
N ARG A 18 -21.83 7.60 -1.26
CA ARG A 18 -20.36 7.64 -1.23
C ARG A 18 -19.82 7.98 0.16
N GLN A 19 -20.43 8.96 0.84
CA GLN A 19 -20.07 9.30 2.22
C GLN A 19 -20.33 8.15 3.19
N ALA A 20 -21.45 7.45 3.03
CA ALA A 20 -21.79 6.28 3.84
C ALA A 20 -20.78 5.14 3.64
N ARG A 21 -20.40 4.84 2.39
CA ARG A 21 -19.38 3.82 2.08
C ARG A 21 -18.02 4.16 2.66
N GLU A 22 -17.60 5.41 2.55
CA GLU A 22 -16.33 5.87 3.11
C GLU A 22 -16.33 5.78 4.65
N THR A 23 -17.43 6.16 5.29
CA THR A 23 -17.59 6.01 6.74
C THR A 23 -17.54 4.54 7.16
N ALA A 24 -18.21 3.66 6.41
CA ALA A 24 -18.17 2.22 6.68
C ALA A 24 -16.75 1.64 6.57
N ARG A 25 -15.97 2.04 5.55
CA ARG A 25 -14.56 1.63 5.42
C ARG A 25 -13.72 2.11 6.59
N ARG A 26 -13.92 3.35 7.05
CA ARG A 26 -13.21 3.89 8.23
C ARG A 26 -13.54 3.10 9.50
N THR A 27 -14.82 2.79 9.72
CA THR A 27 -15.27 1.97 10.85
C THR A 27 -14.68 0.57 10.78
N GLN A 28 -14.70 -0.06 9.61
CA GLN A 28 -14.12 -1.39 9.40
C GLN A 28 -12.61 -1.39 9.64
N ALA A 29 -11.87 -0.41 9.11
CA ALA A 29 -10.44 -0.29 9.34
C ALA A 29 -10.15 -0.12 10.84
N ARG A 30 -10.84 0.80 11.53
CA ARG A 30 -10.68 0.99 12.97
C ARG A 30 -10.98 -0.28 13.77
N ASN A 31 -11.98 -1.05 13.34
CA ASN A 31 -12.31 -2.34 13.96
C ASN A 31 -11.19 -3.38 13.72
N ASN A 32 -10.62 -3.46 12.52
CA ASN A 32 -9.47 -4.36 12.26
C ASN A 32 -8.30 -4.03 13.20
N PHE A 33 -7.97 -2.75 13.39
CA PHE A 33 -6.97 -2.31 14.37
C PHE A 33 -7.35 -2.67 15.81
N LYS A 34 -8.63 -2.51 16.18
CA LYS A 34 -9.08 -2.89 17.52
C LYS A 34 -8.87 -4.38 17.78
N GLN A 35 -8.97 -5.20 16.75
CA GLN A 35 -8.89 -6.66 16.84
C GLN A 35 -7.44 -7.12 17.00
N TRP A 36 -6.52 -6.46 16.29
CA TRP A 36 -5.08 -6.57 16.59
C TRP A 36 -4.76 -6.15 18.03
N GLY A 37 -5.30 -5.01 18.49
CA GLY A 37 -5.11 -4.56 19.86
C GLY A 37 -5.62 -5.55 20.91
N LEU A 38 -6.83 -6.07 20.73
CA LEU A 38 -7.39 -7.10 21.60
C LEU A 38 -6.55 -8.38 21.60
N ALA A 39 -6.06 -8.80 20.43
CA ALA A 39 -5.19 -9.96 20.33
C ALA A 39 -3.89 -9.77 21.11
N VAL A 40 -3.26 -8.59 21.02
CA VAL A 40 -2.06 -8.27 21.80
C VAL A 40 -2.35 -8.24 23.30
N GLN A 41 -3.45 -7.63 23.74
CA GLN A 41 -3.82 -7.59 25.16
C GLN A 41 -4.05 -9.01 25.71
N ASN A 42 -4.76 -9.86 24.96
CA ASN A 42 -5.00 -11.25 25.37
C ASN A 42 -3.70 -12.07 25.39
N TYR A 43 -2.80 -11.85 24.41
CA TYR A 43 -1.47 -12.45 24.42
C TYR A 43 -0.69 -12.04 25.67
N ALA A 44 -0.68 -10.75 26.00
CA ALA A 44 0.03 -10.22 27.17
C ALA A 44 -0.55 -10.71 28.49
N ASP A 45 -1.86 -10.92 28.59
CA ASP A 45 -2.47 -11.49 29.81
C ASP A 45 -2.05 -12.95 30.03
N VAL A 46 -1.98 -13.74 28.96
CA VAL A 46 -1.57 -15.16 29.02
C VAL A 46 -0.07 -15.33 29.25
N TYR A 47 0.76 -14.62 28.47
CA TYR A 47 2.21 -14.83 28.44
C TYR A 47 2.99 -13.82 29.29
N ARG A 48 2.33 -12.80 29.85
CA ARG A 48 2.92 -11.71 30.65
C ARG A 48 3.99 -10.88 29.93
N VAL A 49 4.05 -11.02 28.60
CA VAL A 49 4.94 -10.27 27.70
C VAL A 49 4.20 -9.99 26.40
N LEU A 50 4.66 -8.99 25.66
CA LEU A 50 4.24 -8.72 24.29
C LEU A 50 4.88 -9.71 23.31
N PRO A 51 4.25 -9.99 22.16
CA PRO A 51 4.81 -10.90 21.18
C PRO A 51 6.14 -10.35 20.64
N LEU A 52 7.08 -11.25 20.36
CA LEU A 52 8.29 -10.88 19.63
C LEU A 52 7.92 -10.34 18.24
N GLY A 53 8.69 -9.37 17.77
CA GLY A 53 8.62 -8.95 16.37
C GLY A 53 8.95 -10.10 15.44
N ALA A 54 10.09 -10.76 15.68
CA ALA A 54 10.53 -11.98 15.01
C ALA A 54 11.32 -12.86 15.98
N SER A 55 11.19 -14.17 15.82
CA SER A 55 12.14 -15.14 16.36
C SER A 55 13.13 -15.57 15.28
N VAL A 56 14.42 -15.48 15.58
CA VAL A 56 15.54 -15.87 14.71
C VAL A 56 16.48 -16.75 15.53
N ASP A 57 16.88 -17.90 15.01
CA ASP A 57 17.80 -18.80 15.71
C ASP A 57 19.26 -18.31 15.67
N ALA A 58 20.17 -19.08 16.28
CA ALA A 58 21.59 -18.76 16.32
C ALA A 58 22.27 -18.78 14.94
N ASP A 59 21.70 -19.51 13.97
CA ASP A 59 22.19 -19.61 12.60
C ASP A 59 21.63 -18.49 11.70
N GLY A 60 20.83 -17.58 12.27
CA GLY A 60 20.21 -16.47 11.55
C GLY A 60 18.95 -16.85 10.77
N VAL A 61 18.42 -18.06 10.98
CA VAL A 61 17.20 -18.53 10.30
C VAL A 61 15.98 -17.94 10.98
N ALA A 62 15.12 -17.32 10.18
CA ALA A 62 13.90 -16.69 10.68
C ALA A 62 12.79 -17.72 10.88
N HIS A 63 12.27 -17.80 12.09
CA HIS A 63 11.13 -18.62 12.46
C HIS A 63 9.85 -17.83 12.24
N HIS A 64 9.20 -17.30 13.27
CA HIS A 64 7.87 -16.68 13.15
C HIS A 64 7.87 -15.23 13.60
N GLY A 65 6.94 -14.45 13.03
CA GLY A 65 6.73 -13.05 13.36
C GLY A 65 5.65 -12.83 14.42
N TRP A 66 5.44 -11.55 14.77
CA TRP A 66 4.35 -11.12 15.63
C TRP A 66 2.95 -11.53 15.13
N PRO A 67 2.61 -11.54 13.82
CA PRO A 67 1.26 -11.92 13.39
C PRO A 67 0.95 -13.37 13.73
N THR A 68 1.89 -14.29 13.47
CA THR A 68 1.75 -15.73 13.74
C THR A 68 1.44 -16.00 15.21
N ARG A 69 2.09 -15.26 16.12
CA ARG A 69 1.89 -15.41 17.58
C ARG A 69 0.52 -14.92 18.05
N LEU A 70 -0.12 -14.04 17.30
CA LEU A 70 -1.43 -13.48 17.63
C LEU A 70 -2.60 -14.29 17.04
N ILE A 71 -2.36 -15.21 16.10
CA ILE A 71 -3.39 -16.04 15.46
C ILE A 71 -4.35 -16.71 16.48
N PRO A 72 -3.89 -17.30 17.61
CA PRO A 72 -4.80 -17.90 18.59
C PRO A 72 -5.82 -16.93 19.17
N PHE A 73 -5.46 -15.65 19.23
CA PHE A 73 -6.25 -14.57 19.82
C PHE A 73 -7.09 -13.81 18.78
N LEU A 74 -7.00 -14.18 17.50
CA LEU A 74 -7.74 -13.61 16.36
C LEU A 74 -8.85 -14.55 15.85
N ALA A 75 -9.35 -15.47 16.68
CA ALA A 75 -10.37 -16.46 16.34
C ALA A 75 -9.97 -17.51 15.26
N ALA A 76 -8.66 -17.69 15.03
CA ALA A 76 -8.10 -18.64 14.05
C ALA A 76 -7.32 -19.80 14.71
N THR A 77 -7.80 -20.32 15.84
CA THR A 77 -7.15 -21.41 16.61
C THR A 77 -6.81 -22.67 15.78
N PRO A 78 -7.64 -23.13 14.82
CA PRO A 78 -7.29 -24.30 14.00
C PRO A 78 -6.05 -24.10 13.13
N LEU A 79 -5.87 -22.90 12.55
CA LEU A 79 -4.70 -22.59 11.72
C LEU A 79 -3.41 -22.59 12.55
N TYR A 80 -3.45 -21.99 13.75
CA TYR A 80 -2.29 -21.94 14.62
C TYR A 80 -1.77 -23.34 15.00
N ASN A 81 -2.68 -24.29 15.27
CA ASN A 81 -2.31 -25.65 15.64
C ASN A 81 -1.65 -26.45 14.50
N MET A 82 -1.77 -25.99 13.25
CA MET A 82 -1.13 -26.60 12.09
C MET A 82 0.27 -26.06 11.81
N ILE A 83 0.62 -24.90 12.39
CA ILE A 83 1.92 -24.26 12.20
C ILE A 83 2.93 -24.84 13.21
N ASP A 84 4.03 -25.38 12.71
CA ASP A 84 5.15 -25.81 13.55
C ASP A 84 6.00 -24.60 13.94
N MET A 85 5.83 -24.15 15.18
CA MET A 85 6.55 -23.01 15.76
C MET A 85 8.07 -23.24 15.89
N ASN A 86 8.53 -24.50 15.84
CA ASN A 86 9.95 -24.88 15.91
C ASN A 86 10.61 -24.96 14.54
N ARG A 87 9.88 -24.66 13.46
CA ARG A 87 10.40 -24.63 12.10
C ARG A 87 10.38 -23.20 11.54
N PRO A 88 11.21 -22.91 10.54
CA PRO A 88 11.11 -21.67 9.77
C PRO A 88 9.71 -21.46 9.22
N TRP A 89 9.25 -20.21 9.16
CA TRP A 89 7.92 -19.89 8.65
C TRP A 89 7.71 -20.37 7.20
N ASP A 90 8.73 -20.30 6.35
CA ASP A 90 8.68 -20.72 4.95
C ASP A 90 9.25 -22.13 4.72
N SER A 91 9.36 -22.94 5.79
CA SER A 91 9.67 -24.36 5.63
C SER A 91 8.56 -25.09 4.85
N PRO A 92 8.87 -26.19 4.14
CA PRO A 92 7.85 -26.94 3.40
C PRO A 92 6.67 -27.44 4.25
N VAL A 93 6.87 -27.58 5.56
CA VAL A 93 5.82 -27.96 6.52
C VAL A 93 4.86 -26.80 6.79
N ASN A 94 5.40 -25.58 6.92
CA ASN A 94 4.61 -24.39 7.27
C ASN A 94 4.07 -23.64 6.05
N GLU A 95 4.72 -23.77 4.88
CA GLU A 95 4.37 -23.04 3.66
C GLU A 95 2.87 -23.10 3.31
N PRO A 96 2.18 -24.26 3.33
CA PRO A 96 0.76 -24.31 3.01
C PRO A 96 -0.09 -23.43 3.91
N PHE A 97 0.24 -23.36 5.20
CA PHE A 97 -0.50 -22.60 6.20
C PHE A 97 -0.19 -21.10 6.14
N MET A 98 1.01 -20.72 5.71
CA MET A 98 1.38 -19.31 5.48
C MET A 98 0.69 -18.71 4.25
N ARG A 99 0.02 -19.53 3.44
CA ARG A 99 -0.77 -19.12 2.27
C ARG A 99 -2.25 -18.92 2.57
N GLU A 100 -2.68 -19.30 3.78
CA GLU A 100 -4.05 -19.06 4.24
C GLU A 100 -4.23 -17.60 4.64
N SER A 101 -5.37 -17.01 4.27
CA SER A 101 -5.69 -15.62 4.62
C SER A 101 -6.17 -15.49 6.06
N LEU A 102 -5.64 -14.50 6.77
CA LEU A 102 -6.17 -14.03 8.04
C LEU A 102 -7.26 -12.99 7.79
N TRP A 103 -8.35 -13.07 8.55
CA TRP A 103 -9.50 -12.20 8.35
C TRP A 103 -9.21 -10.69 8.53
N CYS A 104 -8.22 -10.34 9.38
CA CYS A 104 -7.89 -8.96 9.75
C CYS A 104 -6.56 -8.46 9.15
N GLU A 105 -5.97 -9.17 8.20
CA GLU A 105 -4.72 -8.74 7.56
C GLU A 105 -4.91 -7.56 6.60
N HIS A 106 -6.12 -7.40 6.05
CA HIS A 106 -6.42 -6.43 5.01
C HIS A 106 -7.07 -5.15 5.54
N SER A 107 -6.48 -4.00 5.23
CA SER A 107 -7.16 -2.69 5.26
C SER A 107 -8.26 -2.61 4.19
N PRO A 108 -9.49 -2.15 4.50
CA PRO A 108 -10.58 -2.01 3.52
C PRO A 108 -10.35 -0.88 2.49
N PHE A 109 -9.26 -0.13 2.64
CA PHE A 109 -8.82 0.90 1.71
C PHE A 109 -7.88 0.36 0.63
N ILE A 110 -7.32 -0.82 0.84
CA ILE A 110 -6.44 -1.49 -0.11
C ILE A 110 -7.23 -2.62 -0.74
N THR A 111 -7.42 -2.54 -2.04
CA THR A 111 -8.07 -3.61 -2.81
C THR A 111 -7.06 -4.51 -3.50
N ALA A 112 -5.76 -4.13 -3.49
CA ALA A 112 -4.68 -4.81 -4.19
C ALA A 112 -3.30 -4.12 -3.98
N PRO A 113 -2.18 -4.87 -3.99
CA PRO A 113 -2.13 -6.33 -4.04
C PRO A 113 -2.53 -6.91 -2.68
N LEU A 114 -3.32 -7.99 -2.67
CA LEU A 114 -3.67 -8.71 -1.44
C LEU A 114 -2.79 -9.95 -1.25
N VAL A 115 -2.06 -10.36 -2.29
CA VAL A 115 -1.24 -11.57 -2.31
C VAL A 115 0.08 -11.25 -3.02
N SER A 116 1.20 -11.83 -2.55
CA SER A 116 2.51 -11.73 -3.18
C SER A 116 2.57 -12.47 -4.52
N PRO A 117 3.58 -12.23 -5.38
CA PRO A 117 3.76 -12.97 -6.64
C PRO A 117 3.82 -14.50 -6.45
N GLU A 118 4.33 -14.95 -5.31
CA GLU A 118 4.46 -16.36 -4.96
C GLU A 118 3.18 -16.93 -4.38
N GLY A 119 2.15 -16.13 -4.11
CA GLY A 119 0.85 -16.59 -3.58
C GLY A 119 0.71 -16.48 -2.06
N TYR A 120 1.46 -15.61 -1.38
CA TYR A 120 1.30 -15.38 0.08
C TYR A 120 0.42 -14.17 0.38
N PRO A 121 -0.61 -14.26 1.25
CA PRO A 121 -1.43 -13.11 1.61
C PRO A 121 -0.62 -12.02 2.32
N LEU A 122 -0.85 -10.78 1.91
CA LEU A 122 -0.11 -9.60 2.35
C LEU A 122 -0.82 -8.93 3.53
N ILE A 123 -0.05 -8.53 4.54
CA ILE A 123 -0.59 -7.80 5.69
C ILE A 123 -0.41 -6.29 5.51
N HIS A 124 -1.46 -5.53 5.79
CA HIS A 124 -1.51 -4.06 5.68
C HIS A 124 -1.21 -3.35 7.00
N HIS A 125 -0.64 -4.08 7.95
CA HIS A 125 -0.34 -3.65 9.31
C HIS A 125 1.12 -4.00 9.61
N ALA A 126 1.81 -3.11 10.31
CA ALA A 126 3.20 -3.31 10.71
C ALA A 126 3.39 -3.00 12.19
N ALA A 127 4.19 -3.81 12.87
CA ALA A 127 4.54 -3.61 14.27
C ALA A 127 5.55 -2.48 14.47
N ASN A 128 5.54 -1.87 15.65
CA ASN A 128 6.55 -0.92 16.11
C ASN A 128 7.80 -1.70 16.58
N PRO A 129 8.97 -1.52 15.94
CA PRO A 129 10.19 -2.24 16.29
C PRO A 129 10.81 -1.78 17.61
N ASN A 130 10.32 -0.73 18.25
CA ASN A 130 10.72 -0.39 19.62
C ASN A 130 10.11 -1.36 20.65
N VAL A 131 8.99 -1.98 20.30
CA VAL A 131 8.19 -2.83 21.19
C VAL A 131 8.23 -4.30 20.76
N MET A 132 8.07 -4.55 19.46
CA MET A 132 8.05 -5.88 18.86
C MET A 132 9.21 -6.00 17.89
N HIS A 133 10.38 -6.36 18.43
CA HIS A 133 11.63 -6.56 17.69
C HIS A 133 12.13 -8.00 17.78
N ARG A 134 13.29 -8.23 17.16
CA ARG A 134 13.94 -9.54 17.08
C ARG A 134 14.33 -10.05 18.48
N ASN A 135 13.97 -11.30 18.77
CA ASN A 135 14.51 -12.12 19.87
C ASN A 135 14.43 -11.53 21.29
N HIS A 136 13.59 -10.54 21.54
CA HIS A 136 13.47 -9.92 22.86
C HIS A 136 12.02 -9.56 23.20
N CYS A 137 11.54 -10.06 24.33
CA CYS A 137 10.19 -9.81 24.83
C CYS A 137 10.14 -8.46 25.57
N VAL A 138 9.09 -7.68 25.34
CA VAL A 138 8.82 -6.43 26.04
C VAL A 138 7.60 -6.61 26.93
N THR A 139 7.57 -5.95 28.07
CA THR A 139 6.41 -5.88 28.98
C THR A 139 5.78 -4.49 28.97
N PHE A 140 4.58 -4.35 29.53
CA PHE A 140 3.99 -3.02 29.71
C PHE A 140 4.78 -2.15 30.70
N ASP A 141 5.49 -2.76 31.66
CA ASP A 141 6.30 -2.03 32.65
C ASP A 141 7.52 -1.34 32.01
N ASP A 142 8.01 -1.85 30.87
CA ASP A 142 9.10 -1.24 30.11
C ASP A 142 8.70 0.08 29.44
N MET A 143 7.39 0.37 29.34
CA MET A 143 6.83 1.55 28.70
C MET A 143 6.82 2.76 29.64
N THR A 144 8.01 3.25 29.99
CA THR A 144 8.17 4.34 30.97
C THR A 144 7.57 5.68 30.55
N ALA A 145 7.25 5.88 29.26
CA ALA A 145 6.48 7.03 28.78
C ALA A 145 4.96 6.87 28.97
N GLY A 146 4.49 5.68 29.32
CA GLY A 146 3.08 5.33 29.48
C GLY A 146 2.54 4.51 28.29
N THR A 147 1.60 3.61 28.59
CA THR A 147 0.99 2.73 27.58
C THR A 147 0.12 3.48 26.56
N SER A 148 -0.38 4.67 26.90
CA SER A 148 -1.10 5.56 25.98
C SER A 148 -0.17 6.36 25.05
N GLU A 149 1.14 6.39 25.32
CA GLU A 149 2.14 7.11 24.52
C GLU A 149 3.01 6.17 23.68
N THR A 150 2.83 4.86 23.85
CA THR A 150 3.58 3.83 23.12
C THR A 150 2.64 3.12 22.15
N PHE A 151 2.82 3.33 20.85
CA PHE A 151 2.08 2.58 19.84
C PHE A 151 2.69 1.20 19.59
N LEU A 152 1.84 0.23 19.26
CA LEU A 152 2.17 -1.17 19.02
C LEU A 152 2.17 -1.50 17.53
N ILE A 153 1.07 -1.21 16.83
CA ILE A 153 0.82 -1.62 15.45
C ILE A 153 0.28 -0.42 14.70
N GLY A 154 0.79 -0.16 13.51
CA GLY A 154 0.32 0.92 12.63
C GLY A 154 -0.07 0.41 11.24
N GLU A 155 -0.79 1.23 10.50
CA GLU A 155 -1.09 0.94 9.09
C GLU A 155 0.18 1.03 8.24
N ALA A 156 0.49 -0.02 7.49
CA ALA A 156 1.62 0.01 6.57
C ALA A 156 1.32 0.94 5.38
N GLY A 157 2.28 1.77 4.98
CA GLY A 157 2.10 2.74 3.89
C GLY A 157 2.16 2.18 2.47
N GLY A 158 2.50 0.90 2.31
CA GLY A 158 2.75 0.25 1.02
C GLY A 158 3.73 -0.89 1.21
N ASP A 159 4.36 -1.38 0.14
CA ASP A 159 5.48 -2.32 0.25
C ASP A 159 5.15 -3.52 1.18
N PHE A 160 3.93 -4.04 1.01
CA PHE A 160 3.38 -5.02 1.94
C PHE A 160 4.17 -6.32 1.88
N LEU A 161 4.29 -6.96 3.03
CA LEU A 161 4.98 -8.21 3.21
C LEU A 161 3.95 -9.30 3.52
N PRO A 162 4.23 -10.58 3.20
CA PRO A 162 3.42 -11.69 3.67
C PRO A 162 3.17 -11.59 5.17
N TRP A 163 1.96 -11.93 5.65
CA TRP A 163 1.69 -11.91 7.09
C TRP A 163 2.61 -12.90 7.85
N GLY A 164 2.96 -14.02 7.21
CA GLY A 164 3.87 -15.02 7.79
C GLY A 164 5.33 -14.59 7.82
N TYR A 165 5.71 -13.57 7.04
CA TYR A 165 7.08 -13.09 7.00
C TYR A 165 7.48 -12.45 8.34
N PRO A 166 8.54 -12.92 9.03
CA PRO A 166 8.77 -12.52 10.43
C PRO A 166 9.08 -11.04 10.64
N PHE A 167 9.74 -10.39 9.69
CA PHE A 167 10.24 -9.02 9.84
C PHE A 167 9.19 -7.98 9.41
N ASN A 168 7.98 -8.09 9.96
CA ASN A 168 6.84 -7.26 9.58
C ASN A 168 6.67 -6.03 10.50
N TRP A 169 7.71 -5.20 10.59
CA TRP A 169 7.73 -3.98 11.37
C TRP A 169 8.33 -2.82 10.59
N ARG A 170 8.07 -1.60 11.04
CA ARG A 170 8.55 -0.36 10.39
C ARG A 170 8.96 0.65 11.43
N ARG A 171 10.00 1.42 11.15
CA ARG A 171 10.30 2.60 11.97
C ARG A 171 9.32 3.71 11.61
N LEU A 172 8.79 4.40 12.62
CA LEU A 172 7.85 5.49 12.39
C LEU A 172 8.45 6.62 11.55
N GLY A 173 9.73 6.92 11.78
CA GLY A 173 10.45 7.99 11.09
C GLY A 173 9.95 9.38 11.49
N ASP A 174 10.20 10.36 10.62
CA ASP A 174 9.91 11.78 10.87
C ASP A 174 8.62 12.28 10.17
N ALA A 175 7.90 11.42 9.44
CA ALA A 175 6.61 11.77 8.85
C ALA A 175 5.72 10.54 8.59
N ILE A 176 4.40 10.79 8.53
CA ILE A 176 3.35 9.81 8.19
C ILE A 176 2.92 10.03 6.74
N ASN A 177 2.49 8.98 6.03
CA ASN A 177 2.01 9.02 4.64
C ASN A 177 3.04 9.56 3.63
N ASN A 178 4.33 9.46 3.95
CA ASN A 178 5.41 10.01 3.14
C ASN A 178 6.13 8.96 2.28
N SER A 179 6.03 7.67 2.62
CA SER A 179 6.77 6.59 1.98
C SER A 179 6.03 5.25 2.08
N PRO A 180 6.07 4.43 1.01
CA PRO A 180 5.59 3.05 1.07
C PRO A 180 6.28 2.20 2.13
N ALA A 181 7.51 2.52 2.56
CA ALA A 181 8.22 1.79 3.61
C ALA A 181 7.87 2.26 5.04
N GLY A 182 7.19 3.40 5.17
CA GLY A 182 6.76 3.98 6.43
C GLY A 182 5.35 3.58 6.85
N TYR A 183 4.75 4.37 7.74
CA TYR A 183 3.38 4.19 8.17
C TYR A 183 2.42 5.11 7.43
N GLY A 184 1.25 4.53 7.16
CA GLY A 184 0.07 5.18 6.65
C GLY A 184 0.07 5.34 5.13
N LEU A 185 -1.11 5.10 4.55
CA LEU A 185 -1.24 5.07 3.10
C LEU A 185 -1.14 6.48 2.51
N PRO A 186 -0.29 6.69 1.49
CA PRO A 186 -0.23 7.94 0.76
C PRO A 186 -1.61 8.42 0.31
N GLY A 187 -1.89 9.72 0.51
CA GLY A 187 -3.16 10.34 0.14
C GLY A 187 -4.32 10.14 1.12
N ARG A 188 -4.14 9.38 2.22
CA ARG A 188 -5.14 9.31 3.29
C ARG A 188 -5.05 10.50 4.23
N ALA A 189 -6.21 10.92 4.73
CA ALA A 189 -6.32 11.97 5.74
C ALA A 189 -5.92 11.50 7.15
N VAL A 190 -6.01 10.19 7.41
CA VAL A 190 -5.67 9.60 8.72
C VAL A 190 -5.06 8.22 8.57
N THR A 191 -4.16 7.92 9.50
CA THR A 191 -3.45 6.66 9.68
C THR A 191 -3.81 6.11 11.05
N TYR A 192 -4.24 4.86 11.11
CA TYR A 192 -4.59 4.24 12.38
C TYR A 192 -3.38 3.59 13.03
N VAL A 193 -3.30 3.73 14.36
CA VAL A 193 -2.34 3.04 15.20
C VAL A 193 -3.06 2.43 16.40
N VAL A 194 -2.61 1.26 16.85
CA VAL A 194 -2.99 0.64 18.11
C VAL A 194 -2.01 1.12 19.17
N MET A 195 -2.51 1.68 20.27
CA MET A 195 -1.70 2.03 21.44
C MET A 195 -1.54 0.85 22.39
N ALA A 196 -0.54 0.89 23.26
CA ALA A 196 -0.26 -0.22 24.17
C ALA A 196 -1.32 -0.41 25.27
N ASP A 197 -2.17 0.58 25.52
CA ASP A 197 -3.38 0.42 26.34
C ASP A 197 -4.55 -0.25 25.58
N GLY A 198 -4.35 -0.59 24.30
CA GLY A 198 -5.34 -1.22 23.42
C GLY A 198 -6.34 -0.25 22.80
N SER A 199 -6.17 1.07 22.98
CA SER A 199 -6.90 2.10 22.25
C SER A 199 -6.44 2.16 20.79
N VAL A 200 -7.30 2.71 19.92
CA VAL A 200 -7.00 2.91 18.50
C VAL A 200 -7.08 4.40 18.20
N GLU A 201 -5.93 4.97 17.89
CA GLU A 201 -5.75 6.39 17.61
C GLU A 201 -5.60 6.65 16.12
N SER A 202 -5.93 7.88 15.72
CA SER A 202 -5.77 8.35 14.34
C SER A 202 -4.72 9.45 14.27
N LEU A 203 -3.64 9.20 13.54
CA LEU A 203 -2.59 10.17 13.25
C LEU A 203 -2.89 10.85 11.91
N SER A 204 -2.79 12.17 11.84
CA SER A 204 -2.88 12.92 10.58
C SER A 204 -1.48 13.10 9.96
N PRO A 205 -1.38 13.21 8.62
CA PRO A 205 -0.12 13.55 7.94
C PRO A 205 0.46 14.90 8.40
N GLU A 206 -0.39 15.79 8.89
CA GLU A 206 -0.06 17.12 9.41
C GLU A 206 0.23 17.13 10.92
N ILE A 207 0.43 15.95 11.54
CA ILE A 207 0.81 15.83 12.95
C ILE A 207 2.03 16.69 13.27
N ASP A 208 2.01 17.37 14.43
CA ASP A 208 3.16 18.16 14.88
C ASP A 208 4.42 17.28 14.93
N PRO A 209 5.51 17.65 14.23
CA PRO A 209 6.74 16.87 14.21
C PRO A 209 7.30 16.55 15.61
N ARG A 210 7.03 17.40 16.61
CA ARG A 210 7.43 17.16 18.01
C ARG A 210 6.66 15.97 18.60
N LEU A 211 5.36 15.88 18.37
CA LEU A 211 4.54 14.75 18.84
C LEU A 211 4.95 13.46 18.15
N LEU A 212 5.20 13.52 16.83
CA LEU A 212 5.65 12.36 16.09
C LEU A 212 7.02 11.86 16.58
N LYS A 213 7.93 12.79 16.90
CA LYS A 213 9.24 12.46 17.47
C LYS A 213 9.12 11.84 18.87
N ILE A 214 8.21 12.33 19.70
CA ILE A 214 7.92 11.71 21.01
C ILE A 214 7.45 10.27 20.80
N LEU A 215 6.46 10.07 19.93
CA LEU A 215 5.90 8.76 19.63
C LEU A 215 6.95 7.80 19.01
N SER A 216 7.83 8.29 18.14
CA SER A 216 8.87 7.48 17.49
C SER A 216 9.99 7.07 18.44
N SER A 217 10.21 7.84 19.51
CA SER A 217 11.30 7.62 20.49
C SER A 217 10.79 7.14 21.85
N ALA A 218 9.49 6.84 21.96
CA ALA A 218 8.88 6.35 23.19
C ALA A 218 9.55 5.03 23.63
N PRO A 219 9.99 4.93 24.91
CA PRO A 219 10.56 3.72 25.46
C PRO A 219 9.52 2.58 25.58
N PRO A 220 9.96 1.31 25.50
CA PRO A 220 11.36 0.88 25.31
C PRO A 220 11.87 1.19 23.91
N VAL A 221 13.18 1.32 23.72
CA VAL A 221 13.80 1.56 22.41
C VAL A 221 14.71 0.38 22.10
N ALA A 222 14.42 -0.30 20.98
CA ALA A 222 15.23 -1.44 20.56
C ALA A 222 16.63 -0.98 20.11
N THR A 223 17.61 -1.85 20.30
CA THR A 223 18.95 -1.64 19.73
C THR A 223 18.91 -1.66 18.20
N ALA A 224 19.93 -1.10 17.55
CA ALA A 224 20.03 -1.09 16.10
C ALA A 224 19.93 -2.49 15.50
N GLU A 225 20.58 -3.48 16.13
CA GLU A 225 20.56 -4.89 15.72
C GLU A 225 19.19 -5.55 15.89
N GLN A 226 18.51 -5.29 17.00
CA GLN A 226 17.18 -5.84 17.27
C GLN A 226 16.11 -5.33 16.29
N ALA A 227 16.21 -4.05 15.93
CA ALA A 227 15.29 -3.39 14.99
C ALA A 227 15.75 -3.49 13.53
N ASP A 228 16.88 -4.14 13.25
CA ASP A 228 17.41 -4.29 11.90
C ASP A 228 16.50 -5.16 11.02
N LEU A 229 16.33 -4.70 9.78
CA LEU A 229 15.55 -5.41 8.76
C LEU A 229 16.52 -6.09 7.79
N PRO A 230 16.42 -7.42 7.60
CA PRO A 230 17.18 -8.05 6.53
C PRO A 230 16.77 -7.48 5.17
N PRO A 231 17.64 -7.56 4.15
CA PRO A 231 17.27 -7.18 2.80
C PRO A 231 15.97 -7.88 2.40
N ARG A 232 15.00 -7.11 1.89
CA ARG A 232 13.73 -7.68 1.44
C ARG A 232 14.01 -8.80 0.43
N PRO A 233 13.56 -10.04 0.69
CA PRO A 233 13.74 -11.15 -0.23
C PRO A 233 13.22 -10.78 -1.61
N GLU A 234 13.96 -11.11 -2.66
CA GLU A 234 13.58 -10.76 -4.04
C GLU A 234 12.20 -11.33 -4.40
N LYS A 235 11.87 -12.52 -3.90
CA LYS A 235 10.53 -13.11 -3.97
C LYS A 235 9.43 -12.16 -3.46
N PHE A 236 9.64 -11.49 -2.33
CA PHE A 236 8.63 -10.57 -1.78
C PHE A 236 8.77 -9.14 -2.25
N ARG A 237 9.73 -8.83 -3.14
CA ARG A 237 9.73 -7.54 -3.81
C ARG A 237 8.52 -7.54 -4.72
N SER A 238 7.46 -6.88 -4.27
CA SER A 238 6.37 -6.50 -5.15
C SER A 238 6.98 -5.67 -6.29
N THR A 239 7.22 -6.31 -7.42
CA THR A 239 6.84 -5.71 -8.67
C THR A 239 5.34 -5.45 -8.51
N GLY A 240 4.93 -4.24 -8.13
CA GLY A 240 3.58 -3.75 -8.34
C GLY A 240 2.37 -4.33 -7.60
N ALA A 241 1.41 -3.43 -7.42
CA ALA A 241 0.06 -3.74 -7.02
C ALA A 241 -0.69 -4.50 -8.12
N THR A 242 -0.91 -5.81 -7.97
CA THR A 242 -1.80 -6.65 -8.81
C THR A 242 -3.24 -6.59 -8.33
N TRP A 243 -4.19 -6.32 -9.24
CA TRP A 243 -5.62 -6.13 -8.96
C TRP A 243 -6.49 -7.27 -9.49
N GLU A 244 -7.52 -7.68 -8.74
CA GLU A 244 -8.64 -8.51 -9.22
C GLU A 244 -10.00 -7.84 -8.92
N ARG A 245 -10.90 -7.86 -9.91
CA ARG A 245 -12.35 -7.80 -9.69
C ARG A 245 -13.01 -9.07 -10.24
N PRO A 246 -14.00 -9.63 -9.52
CA PRO A 246 -14.90 -10.61 -10.10
C PRO A 246 -15.64 -10.01 -11.31
N GLY A 247 -15.34 -10.52 -12.51
CA GLY A 247 -16.12 -10.30 -13.73
C GLY A 247 -15.58 -9.33 -14.79
N VAL A 248 -14.39 -8.71 -14.64
CA VAL A 248 -13.93 -7.62 -15.56
C VAL A 248 -12.40 -7.61 -15.85
N GLY A 249 -11.65 -8.70 -15.60
CA GLY A 249 -10.21 -8.80 -15.92
C GLY A 249 -9.24 -8.10 -14.94
N SER A 250 -7.99 -8.60 -14.85
CA SER A 250 -6.97 -8.18 -13.88
C SER A 250 -5.85 -7.32 -14.51
N TYR A 251 -5.44 -6.27 -13.79
CA TYR A 251 -4.36 -5.33 -14.18
C TYR A 251 -3.41 -5.13 -13.00
N ARG A 252 -2.11 -4.95 -13.29
CA ARG A 252 -1.03 -4.73 -12.30
C ARG A 252 -0.40 -3.36 -12.48
N ALA A 253 -0.20 -2.59 -11.42
CA ALA A 253 0.57 -1.35 -11.43
C ALA A 253 1.91 -1.55 -10.70
N ASP A 254 2.99 -1.69 -11.46
CA ASP A 254 4.38 -1.77 -11.00
C ASP A 254 4.91 -0.42 -10.56
N VAL A 255 4.97 -0.19 -9.24
CA VAL A 255 5.54 1.01 -8.64
C VAL A 255 7.01 0.78 -8.30
N ARG A 256 7.90 1.64 -8.77
CA ARG A 256 9.32 1.67 -8.43
C ARG A 256 9.68 3.06 -7.94
N ILE A 257 10.42 3.14 -6.84
CA ILE A 257 10.94 4.40 -6.33
C ILE A 257 12.45 4.38 -6.49
N HIS A 258 12.99 5.38 -7.18
CA HIS A 258 14.44 5.50 -7.31
C HIS A 258 15.04 5.89 -5.94
N PRO A 259 15.97 5.11 -5.39
CA PRO A 259 16.38 5.23 -3.98
C PRO A 259 17.03 6.58 -3.65
N GLU A 260 17.74 7.19 -4.59
CA GLU A 260 18.46 8.45 -4.38
C GLU A 260 17.62 9.69 -4.72
N THR A 261 16.84 9.61 -5.80
CA THR A 261 16.09 10.77 -6.33
C THR A 261 14.65 10.82 -5.83
N GLN A 262 14.18 9.73 -5.20
CA GLN A 262 12.80 9.55 -4.75
C GLN A 262 11.76 9.68 -5.89
N GLU A 263 12.20 9.54 -7.13
CA GLU A 263 11.32 9.51 -8.29
C GLU A 263 10.41 8.30 -8.25
N ILE A 264 9.12 8.52 -8.47
CA ILE A 264 8.10 7.46 -8.45
C ILE A 264 7.76 7.10 -9.89
N LEU A 265 8.15 5.89 -10.28
CA LEU A 265 7.88 5.31 -11.59
C LEU A 265 6.78 4.28 -11.46
N ILE A 266 5.74 4.39 -12.28
CA ILE A 266 4.59 3.49 -12.26
C ILE A 266 4.39 2.91 -13.66
N SER A 267 4.32 1.58 -13.77
CA SER A 267 4.02 0.90 -15.03
C SER A 267 2.78 0.04 -14.87
N ILE A 268 1.76 0.27 -15.69
CA ILE A 268 0.52 -0.51 -15.66
C ILE A 268 0.60 -1.62 -16.71
N HIS A 269 0.32 -2.86 -16.30
CA HIS A 269 0.38 -4.07 -17.10
C HIS A 269 -0.96 -4.82 -17.04
N ALA A 270 -1.32 -5.46 -18.14
CA ALA A 270 -2.39 -6.46 -18.15
C ALA A 270 -1.87 -7.77 -17.54
N ASP A 271 -2.66 -8.42 -16.70
CA ASP A 271 -2.24 -9.65 -16.04
C ASP A 271 -2.36 -10.88 -16.96
N LYS A 272 -1.69 -11.99 -16.63
CA LYS A 272 -1.79 -13.23 -17.42
C LYS A 272 -3.20 -13.82 -17.29
N GLY A 273 -4.02 -13.61 -18.33
CA GLY A 273 -5.40 -14.12 -18.39
C GLY A 273 -6.47 -13.03 -18.55
N SER A 274 -6.08 -11.75 -18.55
CA SER A 274 -6.99 -10.65 -18.88
C SER A 274 -7.45 -10.71 -20.35
N ASN A 275 -8.73 -10.45 -20.61
CA ASN A 275 -9.25 -10.32 -21.96
C ASN A 275 -8.57 -9.13 -22.66
N PRO A 276 -7.87 -9.33 -23.80
CA PRO A 276 -7.23 -8.24 -24.55
C PRO A 276 -8.20 -7.13 -24.98
N ASP A 277 -9.49 -7.44 -25.08
CA ASP A 277 -10.53 -6.52 -25.55
C ASP A 277 -11.11 -5.59 -24.47
N ASP A 278 -10.69 -5.71 -23.19
CA ASP A 278 -11.25 -4.92 -22.08
C ASP A 278 -10.18 -4.12 -21.29
N PRO A 279 -9.52 -3.11 -21.92
CA PRO A 279 -8.40 -2.35 -21.36
C PRO A 279 -8.76 -1.55 -20.09
N PRO A 280 -7.77 -1.15 -19.26
CA PRO A 280 -8.03 -0.36 -18.06
C PRO A 280 -8.59 1.01 -18.44
N THR A 281 -9.59 1.50 -17.71
CA THR A 281 -10.21 2.80 -18.02
C THR A 281 -9.44 3.95 -17.36
N PRO A 282 -9.56 5.20 -17.87
CA PRO A 282 -9.02 6.38 -17.19
C PRO A 282 -9.48 6.53 -15.73
N GLY A 283 -10.72 6.12 -15.42
CA GLY A 283 -11.23 6.13 -14.05
C GLY A 283 -10.50 5.14 -13.13
N ASN A 284 -10.08 3.97 -13.66
CA ASN A 284 -9.23 3.03 -12.93
C ASN A 284 -7.88 3.68 -12.61
N ILE A 285 -7.24 4.27 -13.61
CA ILE A 285 -5.93 4.94 -13.49
C ILE A 285 -5.99 6.08 -12.48
N GLN A 286 -7.07 6.86 -12.46
CA GLN A 286 -7.26 7.90 -11.44
C GLN A 286 -7.25 7.34 -10.02
N SER A 287 -8.02 6.28 -9.77
CA SER A 287 -8.15 5.71 -8.43
C SER A 287 -6.88 5.08 -7.88
N VAL A 288 -6.00 4.61 -8.77
CA VAL A 288 -4.74 3.93 -8.44
C VAL A 288 -3.59 4.92 -8.41
N VAL A 289 -3.35 5.61 -9.53
CA VAL A 289 -2.15 6.44 -9.70
C VAL A 289 -2.37 7.82 -9.09
N VAL A 290 -3.45 8.51 -9.50
CA VAL A 290 -3.66 9.91 -9.09
C VAL A 290 -3.97 10.03 -7.60
N THR A 291 -4.84 9.15 -7.09
CA THR A 291 -5.27 9.21 -5.69
C THR A 291 -4.19 8.71 -4.73
N GLN A 292 -3.48 7.63 -5.07
CA GLN A 292 -2.54 6.99 -4.15
C GLN A 292 -1.10 7.48 -4.36
N TYR A 293 -0.73 7.90 -5.56
CA TYR A 293 0.64 8.33 -5.88
C TYR A 293 0.65 9.72 -6.54
N PRO A 294 0.20 10.78 -5.82
CA PRO A 294 0.12 12.13 -6.39
C PRO A 294 1.47 12.72 -6.82
N LYS A 295 2.59 12.17 -6.33
CA LYS A 295 3.96 12.56 -6.67
C LYS A 295 4.60 11.70 -7.78
N CYS A 296 3.78 11.00 -8.57
CA CYS A 296 4.27 10.19 -9.70
C CYS A 296 5.06 11.05 -10.70
N THR A 297 6.31 10.66 -10.99
CA THR A 297 7.19 11.38 -11.93
C THR A 297 7.29 10.69 -13.29
N SER A 298 7.09 9.38 -13.35
CA SER A 298 7.06 8.60 -14.59
C SER A 298 5.91 7.61 -14.60
N LEU A 299 5.14 7.56 -15.69
CA LEU A 299 4.00 6.67 -15.83
C LEU A 299 4.00 5.96 -17.19
N SER A 300 3.84 4.64 -17.21
CA SER A 300 3.54 3.85 -18.41
C SER A 300 2.15 3.24 -18.31
N VAL A 301 1.33 3.45 -19.34
CA VAL A 301 -0.06 2.96 -19.41
C VAL A 301 -0.30 2.14 -20.67
N PRO A 302 -0.98 0.98 -20.58
CA PRO A 302 -1.16 0.07 -21.71
C PRO A 302 -2.41 0.44 -22.54
N ILE A 303 -2.77 1.72 -22.59
CA ILE A 303 -3.96 2.21 -23.30
C ILE A 303 -3.63 3.45 -24.13
N PRO A 304 -4.45 3.76 -25.14
CA PRO A 304 -4.31 5.00 -25.90
C PRO A 304 -4.48 6.24 -25.03
N LEU A 305 -3.64 7.25 -25.29
CA LEU A 305 -3.78 8.58 -24.73
C LEU A 305 -4.91 9.31 -25.48
N ASN A 306 -6.03 9.47 -24.77
CA ASN A 306 -7.18 10.26 -25.19
C ASN A 306 -7.45 11.39 -24.19
N ARG A 307 -8.44 12.25 -24.51
CA ARG A 307 -8.82 13.39 -23.66
C ARG A 307 -9.12 13.00 -22.21
N SER A 308 -9.86 11.91 -22.02
CA SER A 308 -10.25 11.45 -20.68
C SER A 308 -9.03 11.05 -19.85
N LEU A 309 -8.10 10.31 -20.45
CA LEU A 309 -6.85 9.94 -19.78
C LEU A 309 -5.97 11.16 -19.50
N ALA A 310 -5.78 12.06 -20.47
CA ALA A 310 -5.03 13.29 -20.27
C ALA A 310 -5.63 14.17 -19.14
N THR A 311 -6.96 14.22 -19.03
CA THR A 311 -7.63 14.97 -17.95
C THR A 311 -7.44 14.33 -16.58
N VAL A 312 -7.37 13.00 -16.50
CA VAL A 312 -7.06 12.30 -15.26
C VAL A 312 -5.63 12.59 -14.84
N LEU A 313 -4.69 12.46 -15.78
CA LEU A 313 -3.26 12.58 -15.51
C LEU A 313 -2.79 14.02 -15.25
N SER A 314 -3.55 15.04 -15.67
CA SER A 314 -3.25 16.45 -15.34
C SER A 314 -3.27 16.75 -13.84
N ARG A 315 -3.81 15.85 -13.03
CA ARG A 315 -3.84 15.92 -11.57
C ARG A 315 -2.52 15.46 -10.91
N LEU A 316 -1.55 14.99 -11.69
CA LEU A 316 -0.21 14.62 -11.24
C LEU A 316 0.75 15.79 -11.51
N PRO A 317 0.97 16.70 -10.54
CA PRO A 317 1.77 17.91 -10.76
C PRO A 317 3.25 17.63 -11.05
N ASP A 318 3.73 16.43 -10.70
CA ASP A 318 5.12 16.03 -10.82
C ASP A 318 5.42 15.14 -12.04
N LEU A 319 4.40 14.81 -12.85
CA LEU A 319 4.55 13.87 -13.95
C LEU A 319 5.42 14.46 -15.07
N ALA A 320 6.63 13.92 -15.21
CA ALA A 320 7.64 14.37 -16.17
C ALA A 320 7.75 13.46 -17.39
N HIS A 321 7.45 12.17 -17.24
CA HIS A 321 7.58 11.17 -18.28
C HIS A 321 6.29 10.36 -18.41
N LEU A 322 5.71 10.29 -19.61
CA LEU A 322 4.53 9.47 -19.89
C LEU A 322 4.76 8.57 -21.10
N GLU A 323 4.44 7.30 -20.94
CA GLU A 323 4.45 6.28 -21.97
C GLU A 323 3.04 5.71 -22.17
N SER A 324 2.62 5.58 -23.42
CA SER A 324 1.27 5.13 -23.79
C SER A 324 1.31 4.35 -25.10
N GLN A 325 0.29 3.53 -25.39
CA GLN A 325 0.25 2.78 -26.64
C GLN A 325 0.28 3.68 -27.88
N ARG A 326 -0.68 4.60 -27.98
CA ARG A 326 -0.85 5.52 -29.12
C ARG A 326 -1.59 6.77 -28.68
N VAL A 327 -1.76 7.73 -29.57
CA VAL A 327 -2.62 8.91 -29.37
C VAL A 327 -3.82 8.83 -30.31
N ASP A 328 -5.04 8.95 -29.76
CA ASP A 328 -6.26 8.85 -30.57
C ASP A 328 -6.68 10.20 -31.17
N ASP A 329 -6.57 11.29 -30.40
CA ASP A 329 -6.89 12.66 -30.84
C ASP A 329 -5.80 13.64 -30.41
N VAL A 330 -4.94 14.02 -31.37
CA VAL A 330 -3.79 14.88 -31.10
C VAL A 330 -4.20 16.31 -30.69
N GLU A 331 -5.31 16.82 -31.22
CA GLU A 331 -5.72 18.20 -30.99
C GLU A 331 -6.23 18.38 -29.57
N ASP A 332 -7.18 17.54 -29.17
CA ASP A 332 -7.72 17.54 -27.82
C ASP A 332 -6.65 17.21 -26.78
N VAL A 333 -5.80 16.22 -27.05
CA VAL A 333 -4.74 15.81 -26.12
C VAL A 333 -3.68 16.89 -25.98
N SER A 334 -3.19 17.49 -27.07
CA SER A 334 -2.15 18.53 -27.01
C SER A 334 -2.62 19.77 -26.25
N SER A 335 -3.90 20.15 -26.36
CA SER A 335 -4.47 21.28 -25.60
C SER A 335 -4.34 21.08 -24.08
N ILE A 336 -4.54 19.85 -23.60
CA ILE A 336 -4.39 19.49 -22.19
C ILE A 336 -2.93 19.39 -21.80
N LEU A 337 -2.10 18.72 -22.61
CA LEU A 337 -0.68 18.51 -22.31
C LEU A 337 0.11 19.81 -22.22
N LYS A 338 -0.29 20.86 -22.95
CA LYS A 338 0.30 22.21 -22.83
C LYS A 338 0.17 22.80 -21.41
N THR A 339 -0.77 22.33 -20.61
CA THR A 339 -0.95 22.77 -19.21
C THR A 339 0.00 22.05 -18.24
N TRP A 340 0.69 21.00 -18.67
CA TRP A 340 1.56 20.20 -17.81
C TRP A 340 2.96 20.79 -17.77
N THR A 341 3.25 21.55 -16.72
CA THR A 341 4.50 22.34 -16.63
C THR A 341 5.78 21.50 -16.47
N LYS A 342 5.66 20.28 -15.94
CA LYS A 342 6.81 19.39 -15.71
C LYS A 342 6.99 18.31 -16.79
N LEU A 343 6.09 18.23 -17.76
CA LEU A 343 6.16 17.20 -18.79
C LEU A 343 7.38 17.45 -19.69
N THR A 344 8.32 16.50 -19.71
CA THR A 344 9.56 16.59 -20.49
C THR A 344 9.62 15.57 -21.62
N SER A 345 8.96 14.41 -21.48
CA SER A 345 8.95 13.39 -22.53
C SER A 345 7.64 12.62 -22.65
N LEU A 346 7.28 12.30 -23.89
CA LEU A 346 6.19 11.38 -24.24
C LEU A 346 6.73 10.25 -25.10
N ARG A 347 6.43 9.00 -24.75
CA ARG A 347 6.74 7.84 -25.57
C ARG A 347 5.47 7.16 -26.05
N PHE A 348 5.45 6.78 -27.33
CA PHE A 348 4.38 5.98 -27.92
C PHE A 348 4.90 4.72 -28.60
N HIS A 349 4.21 3.60 -28.44
CA HIS A 349 4.58 2.31 -29.07
C HIS A 349 3.95 2.10 -30.46
N GLY A 350 2.86 2.82 -30.76
CA GLY A 350 2.05 2.63 -31.98
C GLY A 350 1.48 3.94 -32.53
N ILE A 351 2.29 5.02 -32.54
CA ILE A 351 1.90 6.31 -33.12
C ILE A 351 2.16 6.36 -34.64
N SER A 352 1.22 6.90 -35.41
CA SER A 352 1.40 7.13 -36.85
C SER A 352 2.38 8.28 -37.13
N ASP A 353 3.04 8.28 -38.31
CA ASP A 353 3.95 9.36 -38.71
C ASP A 353 3.27 10.74 -38.68
N ALA A 354 2.03 10.83 -39.19
CA ALA A 354 1.26 12.06 -39.19
C ALA A 354 0.99 12.59 -37.77
N ASN A 355 0.60 11.71 -36.83
CA ASN A 355 0.36 12.11 -35.44
C ASN A 355 1.66 12.47 -34.71
N PHE A 356 2.75 11.79 -35.02
CA PHE A 356 4.07 12.06 -34.46
C PHE A 356 4.56 13.46 -34.86
N GLU A 357 4.54 13.78 -36.16
CA GLU A 357 4.93 15.11 -36.67
C GLU A 357 4.02 16.22 -36.13
N ARG A 358 2.72 15.96 -36.02
CA ARG A 358 1.77 16.92 -35.46
C ARG A 358 2.05 17.19 -33.98
N LEU A 359 2.29 16.15 -33.17
CA LEU A 359 2.65 16.33 -31.75
C LEU A 359 3.96 17.09 -31.55
N GLN A 360 4.98 16.84 -32.38
CA GLN A 360 6.24 17.59 -32.33
C GLN A 360 6.03 19.09 -32.59
N ARG A 361 5.10 19.44 -33.48
CA ARG A 361 4.75 20.83 -33.78
C ARG A 361 3.96 21.48 -32.65
N GLU A 362 3.00 20.76 -32.06
CA GLU A 362 2.13 21.27 -31.00
C GLU A 362 2.83 21.36 -29.64
N LEU A 363 3.83 20.51 -29.37
CA LEU A 363 4.55 20.41 -28.10
C LEU A 363 6.07 20.51 -28.31
N PRO A 364 6.60 21.65 -28.79
CA PRO A 364 8.02 21.78 -29.16
C PRO A 364 9.00 21.65 -27.99
N ALA A 365 8.52 21.87 -26.75
CA ALA A 365 9.33 21.73 -25.53
C ALA A 365 9.36 20.29 -24.98
N VAL A 366 8.53 19.39 -25.50
CA VAL A 366 8.40 18.01 -25.01
C VAL A 366 9.08 17.05 -25.98
N ARG A 367 9.96 16.20 -25.47
CA ARG A 367 10.64 15.17 -26.27
C ARG A 367 9.66 14.05 -26.62
N ILE A 368 9.19 14.03 -27.87
CA ILE A 368 8.35 12.94 -28.38
C ILE A 368 9.23 11.79 -28.88
N LEU A 369 9.01 10.61 -28.32
CA LEU A 369 9.70 9.36 -28.62
C LEU A 369 8.71 8.37 -29.21
N ARG A 370 9.19 7.56 -30.15
CA ARG A 370 8.46 6.42 -30.70
C ARG A 370 9.39 5.23 -30.81
N ASP A 371 8.85 4.03 -30.66
CA ASP A 371 9.61 2.84 -30.96
C ASP A 371 9.77 2.75 -32.49
N ARG A 372 11.01 2.51 -32.95
CA ARG A 372 11.25 2.22 -34.36
C ARG A 372 10.93 0.76 -34.58
N SER A 373 10.00 0.48 -35.50
CA SER A 373 9.72 -0.85 -36.04
C SER A 373 10.98 -1.50 -36.60
#